data_AF-A0A964MC29-F1
#
_entry.id   AF-A0A964MC29-F1
#
_cell.length_a   1.000
_cell.length_b   1.000
_cell.length_c   1.000
_cell.angle_alpha   90.00
_cell.angle_beta   90.00
_cell.angle_gamma   90.00
#
_symmetry.space_group_name_H-M   'P 1'
#
loop_
_entity.id
_entity.type
_entity.pdbx_description
1 polymer ?
#
loop_
_entity_poly.entity_id
_entity_poly.type
_entity_poly.pdbx_seq_one_letter_code
_entity_poly.pdbx_strand_id
1 'polypeptide(L)'
;MTYSDRIATTLTLKPTQVTAAVQLLEEGNTIPFIARYRKEMTGTLDDEQVRQVQAEWDRLRALDERRAAVLSSISEQGKLTPELEAHIRAAETMAVLEDLYLPYKPKRRTRASIAREKGLQGLADLILSQARTPHDAAATAKGYLNEQVATVEEALAGARDIAAETIAEQADVRQRTREAALQQALLSVEKIDGAPDEKKVYELYYQFDSLAGRLRPHQVLAMDRGESEKVLRVRFSLPEPAWRGAVGSSFKPD
;
A
#
# COMPACT_ATOMS: atom_id res chain seq x y z
N MET A 1 -3.49 -4.14 -25.30
CA MET A 1 -4.88 -4.05 -24.82
C MET A 1 -5.16 -2.60 -24.48
N THR A 2 -6.17 -1.97 -25.07
CA THR A 2 -6.48 -0.56 -24.82
C THR A 2 -7.13 -0.40 -23.44
N TYR A 3 -7.19 0.81 -22.90
CA TYR A 3 -7.95 1.07 -21.66
C TYR A 3 -9.41 0.64 -21.80
N SER A 4 -10.04 0.94 -22.93
CA SER A 4 -11.41 0.56 -23.22
C SER A 4 -11.63 -0.96 -23.12
N ASP A 5 -10.69 -1.77 -23.61
CA ASP A 5 -10.78 -3.23 -23.52
C ASP A 5 -10.70 -3.73 -22.07
N ARG A 6 -9.82 -3.12 -21.26
CA ARG A 6 -9.65 -3.48 -19.83
C ARG A 6 -10.88 -3.14 -19.02
N ILE A 7 -11.41 -1.93 -19.21
CA ILE A 7 -12.63 -1.46 -18.54
C ILE A 7 -13.82 -2.31 -18.97
N ALA A 8 -13.95 -2.60 -20.28
CA ALA A 8 -15.00 -3.45 -20.81
C ALA A 8 -14.99 -4.84 -20.18
N THR A 9 -13.82 -5.45 -20.04
CA THR A 9 -13.66 -6.75 -19.37
C THR A 9 -14.05 -6.67 -17.89
N THR A 10 -13.60 -5.62 -17.20
CA THR A 10 -13.85 -5.44 -15.76
C THR A 10 -15.33 -5.22 -15.44
N LEU A 11 -16.00 -4.39 -16.24
CA LEU A 11 -17.41 -4.03 -16.03
C LEU A 11 -18.38 -4.94 -16.80
N THR A 12 -17.88 -5.96 -17.50
CA THR A 12 -18.69 -6.84 -18.37
C THR A 12 -19.51 -6.05 -19.40
N LEU A 13 -18.87 -5.05 -20.01
CA LEU A 13 -19.44 -4.20 -21.07
C LEU A 13 -18.77 -4.49 -22.41
N LYS A 14 -19.33 -3.98 -23.52
CA LYS A 14 -18.66 -4.06 -24.83
C LYS A 14 -17.61 -2.95 -24.94
N PRO A 15 -16.41 -3.21 -25.52
CA PRO A 15 -15.39 -2.18 -25.74
C PRO A 15 -15.90 -0.95 -26.49
N THR A 16 -16.82 -1.13 -27.44
CA THR A 16 -17.44 -0.02 -28.18
C THR A 16 -18.29 0.89 -27.31
N GLN A 17 -19.01 0.34 -26.31
CA GLN A 17 -19.81 1.12 -25.37
C GLN A 17 -18.91 1.97 -24.47
N VAL A 18 -17.83 1.37 -23.98
CA VAL A 18 -16.83 2.06 -23.14
C VAL A 18 -16.15 3.18 -23.92
N THR A 19 -15.65 2.91 -25.13
CA THR A 19 -15.00 3.92 -25.97
C THR A 19 -15.93 5.10 -26.25
N ALA A 20 -17.20 4.85 -26.59
CA ALA A 20 -18.17 5.92 -26.82
C ALA A 20 -18.46 6.74 -25.55
N ALA A 21 -18.61 6.08 -24.40
CA ALA A 21 -18.84 6.75 -23.13
C ALA A 21 -17.64 7.62 -22.71
N VAL A 22 -16.42 7.11 -22.83
CA VAL A 22 -15.18 7.85 -22.54
C VAL A 22 -15.05 9.06 -23.45
N GLN A 23 -15.26 8.91 -24.77
CA GLN A 23 -15.19 10.03 -25.70
C GLN A 23 -16.16 11.16 -25.31
N LEU A 24 -17.41 10.81 -24.98
CA LEU A 24 -18.39 11.81 -24.55
C LEU A 24 -17.99 12.49 -23.23
N LEU A 25 -17.39 11.76 -22.28
CA LEU A 25 -16.88 12.33 -21.03
C LEU A 25 -15.71 13.29 -21.28
N GLU A 26 -14.79 12.95 -22.19
CA GLU A 26 -13.65 13.80 -22.57
C GLU A 26 -14.09 15.07 -23.32
N GLU A 27 -15.17 14.99 -24.10
CA GLU A 27 -15.84 16.16 -24.71
C GLU A 27 -16.53 17.07 -23.67
N GLY A 28 -16.49 16.73 -22.37
CA GLY A 28 -17.03 17.54 -21.28
C GLY A 28 -18.51 17.30 -21.01
N ASN A 29 -19.12 16.24 -21.58
CA ASN A 29 -20.51 15.90 -21.28
C ASN A 29 -20.65 15.36 -19.86
N THR A 30 -21.73 15.73 -19.17
CA THR A 30 -22.01 15.22 -17.82
C THR A 30 -22.62 13.82 -17.86
N ILE A 31 -22.41 13.01 -16.82
CA ILE A 31 -23.01 11.67 -16.71
C ILE A 31 -24.53 11.69 -16.96
N PRO A 32 -25.33 12.57 -16.30
CA PRO A 32 -26.78 12.59 -16.54
C PRO A 32 -27.13 12.99 -17.97
N PHE A 33 -26.30 13.81 -18.63
CA PHE A 33 -26.53 14.17 -20.03
C PHE A 33 -26.26 12.99 -20.96
N ILE A 34 -25.15 12.28 -20.78
CA ILE A 34 -24.79 11.10 -21.58
C ILE A 34 -25.88 10.04 -21.43
N ALA A 35 -26.22 9.71 -20.18
CA ALA A 35 -27.18 8.69 -19.88
C ALA A 35 -28.62 9.08 -20.19
N ARG A 36 -28.96 10.34 -20.49
CA ARG A 36 -30.32 10.71 -20.95
C ARG A 36 -30.40 10.95 -22.44
N TYR A 37 -29.43 11.65 -23.01
CA TYR A 37 -29.50 12.19 -24.37
C TYR A 37 -28.54 11.49 -25.36
N ARG A 38 -27.61 10.67 -24.86
CA ARG A 38 -26.62 9.94 -25.68
C ARG A 38 -26.65 8.43 -25.47
N LYS A 39 -27.75 7.89 -24.91
CA LYS A 39 -27.92 6.44 -24.67
C LYS A 39 -27.62 5.60 -25.91
N GLU A 40 -28.16 5.97 -27.07
CA GLU A 40 -27.94 5.24 -28.33
C GLU A 40 -26.46 5.15 -28.72
N MET A 41 -25.69 6.23 -28.52
CA MET A 41 -24.25 6.26 -28.84
C MET A 41 -23.45 5.32 -27.93
N THR A 42 -23.86 5.20 -26.66
CA THR A 42 -23.21 4.32 -25.68
C THR A 42 -23.75 2.89 -25.69
N GLY A 43 -24.70 2.54 -26.57
CA GLY A 43 -25.37 1.24 -26.53
C GLY A 43 -26.20 1.05 -25.25
N THR A 44 -26.94 2.08 -24.88
CA THR A 44 -27.90 2.17 -23.76
C THR A 44 -27.32 1.96 -22.37
N LEU A 45 -26.12 2.49 -22.10
CA LEU A 45 -25.60 2.58 -20.73
C LEU A 45 -26.48 3.50 -19.85
N ASP A 46 -26.65 3.13 -18.59
CA ASP A 46 -27.30 3.97 -17.59
C ASP A 46 -26.31 4.86 -16.81
N ASP A 47 -26.84 5.78 -16.00
CA ASP A 47 -26.04 6.74 -15.21
C ASP A 47 -25.00 6.05 -14.30
N GLU A 48 -25.32 4.87 -13.75
CA GLU A 48 -24.42 4.14 -12.85
C GLU A 48 -23.30 3.46 -13.63
N GLN A 49 -23.63 2.83 -14.76
CA GLN A 49 -22.63 2.23 -15.66
C GLN A 49 -21.67 3.28 -16.22
N VAL A 50 -22.17 4.45 -16.66
CA VAL A 50 -21.32 5.56 -17.13
C VAL A 50 -20.43 6.07 -16.01
N ARG A 51 -20.93 6.16 -14.77
CA ARG A 51 -20.12 6.52 -13.58
C ARG A 51 -19.01 5.51 -13.32
N GLN A 52 -19.30 4.21 -13.40
CA GLN A 52 -18.31 3.15 -13.23
C GLN A 52 -17.24 3.20 -14.32
N VAL A 53 -17.63 3.44 -15.58
CA VAL A 53 -16.70 3.63 -16.69
C VAL A 53 -15.78 4.82 -16.42
N GLN A 54 -16.33 5.98 -16.00
CA GLN A 54 -15.53 7.15 -15.66
C GLN A 54 -14.52 6.85 -14.53
N ALA A 55 -14.98 6.22 -13.45
CA ALA A 55 -14.14 5.90 -12.31
C ALA A 55 -12.97 4.96 -12.70
N GLU A 56 -13.23 3.91 -13.48
CA GLU A 56 -12.19 3.00 -13.94
C GLU A 56 -11.24 3.66 -14.95
N TRP A 57 -11.75 4.51 -15.84
CA TRP A 57 -10.94 5.30 -16.75
C TRP A 57 -9.97 6.22 -16.00
N ASP A 58 -10.49 6.99 -15.05
CA ASP A 58 -9.69 7.90 -14.22
C ASP A 58 -8.65 7.15 -13.40
N ARG A 59 -9.03 5.99 -12.83
CA ARG A 59 -8.10 5.11 -12.10
C ARG A 59 -6.95 4.64 -12.97
N LEU A 60 -7.23 4.16 -14.19
CA LEU A 60 -6.21 3.68 -15.12
C LEU A 60 -5.29 4.81 -15.59
N ARG A 61 -5.85 5.97 -15.92
CA ARG A 61 -5.06 7.15 -16.29
C ARG A 61 -4.15 7.61 -15.15
N ALA A 62 -4.69 7.73 -13.93
CA ALA A 62 -3.90 8.12 -12.76
C ALA A 62 -2.78 7.11 -12.48
N LEU A 63 -3.02 5.81 -12.67
CA LEU A 63 -1.99 4.78 -12.53
C LEU A 63 -0.86 4.96 -13.55
N ASP A 64 -1.19 5.21 -14.83
CA ASP A 64 -0.20 5.36 -15.89
C ASP A 64 0.59 6.67 -15.77
N GLU A 65 -0.07 7.77 -15.42
CA GLU A 65 0.59 9.05 -15.10
C GLU A 65 1.56 8.87 -13.94
N ARG A 66 1.11 8.21 -12.87
CA ARG A 66 1.97 7.93 -11.72
C ARG A 66 3.12 7.00 -12.08
N ARG A 67 2.88 6.00 -12.91
CA ARG A 67 3.90 5.06 -13.39
C ARG A 67 5.01 5.80 -14.15
N ALA A 68 4.64 6.71 -15.05
CA ALA A 68 5.59 7.54 -15.78
C ALA A 68 6.44 8.39 -14.82
N ALA A 69 5.82 9.02 -13.83
CA ALA A 69 6.53 9.81 -12.82
C ALA A 69 7.50 8.96 -11.97
N VAL A 70 7.08 7.74 -11.58
CA VAL A 70 7.92 6.78 -10.84
C VAL A 70 9.13 6.36 -11.69
N LEU A 71 8.92 5.99 -12.95
CA LEU A 71 10.01 5.63 -13.86
C LEU A 71 11.01 6.77 -14.05
N SER A 72 10.54 8.01 -14.25
CA SER A 72 11.41 9.20 -14.33
C SER A 72 12.23 9.37 -13.06
N SER A 73 11.57 9.33 -11.89
CA SER A 73 12.22 9.54 -10.59
C SER A 73 13.30 8.49 -10.27
N ILE A 74 13.11 7.23 -10.66
CA ILE A 74 14.10 6.17 -10.44
C ILE A 74 15.24 6.26 -11.48
N SER A 75 14.90 6.59 -12.73
CA SER A 75 15.87 6.81 -13.81
C SER A 75 16.83 7.97 -13.49
N GLU A 76 16.31 9.08 -12.99
CA GLU A 76 17.08 10.25 -12.54
C GLU A 76 18.07 9.91 -11.41
N GLN A 77 17.78 8.87 -10.61
CA GLN A 77 18.68 8.37 -9.57
C GLN A 77 19.73 7.38 -10.09
N GLY A 78 19.66 6.98 -11.36
CA GLY A 78 20.53 5.97 -11.96
C GLY A 78 20.28 4.55 -11.42
N LYS A 79 19.11 4.29 -10.84
CA LYS A 79 18.77 3.01 -10.17
C LYS A 79 17.78 2.15 -10.95
N LEU A 80 17.36 2.59 -12.14
CA LEU A 80 16.37 1.87 -12.94
C LEU A 80 17.04 0.71 -13.68
N THR A 81 16.85 -0.52 -13.18
CA THR A 81 17.30 -1.73 -13.88
C THR A 81 16.23 -2.22 -14.85
N PRO A 82 16.58 -3.00 -15.89
CA PRO A 82 15.61 -3.58 -16.82
C PRO A 82 14.53 -4.43 -16.12
N GLU A 83 14.91 -5.17 -15.08
CA GLU A 83 13.99 -6.00 -14.30
C GLU A 83 13.00 -5.14 -13.50
N LEU A 84 13.49 -4.09 -12.85
CA LEU A 84 12.66 -3.14 -12.11
C LEU A 84 11.71 -2.38 -13.04
N GLU A 85 12.19 -1.95 -14.20
CA GLU A 85 11.36 -1.31 -15.21
C GLU A 85 10.22 -2.23 -15.66
N ALA A 86 10.53 -3.51 -15.92
CA ALA A 86 9.52 -4.50 -16.30
C ALA A 86 8.46 -4.66 -15.19
N HIS A 87 8.87 -4.76 -13.92
CA HIS A 87 7.94 -4.85 -12.78
C HIS A 87 7.05 -3.60 -12.63
N ILE A 88 7.62 -2.40 -12.79
CA ILE A 88 6.87 -1.14 -12.71
C ILE A 88 5.85 -1.04 -13.86
N ARG A 89 6.24 -1.46 -15.07
CA ARG A 89 5.34 -1.53 -16.24
C ARG A 89 4.22 -2.55 -16.05
N ALA A 90 4.49 -3.66 -15.37
CA ALA A 90 3.51 -4.69 -15.07
C ALA A 90 2.59 -4.36 -13.88
N ALA A 91 2.88 -3.33 -13.09
CA ALA A 91 2.09 -2.98 -11.92
C ALA A 91 0.64 -2.59 -12.29
N GLU A 92 -0.33 -3.40 -11.85
CA GLU A 92 -1.75 -3.26 -12.18
C GLU A 92 -2.54 -2.36 -11.22
N THR A 93 -1.97 -2.08 -10.04
CA THR A 93 -2.61 -1.28 -8.99
C THR A 93 -1.67 -0.21 -8.49
N MET A 94 -2.26 0.89 -7.99
CA MET A 94 -1.50 1.99 -7.39
C MET A 94 -0.69 1.51 -6.18
N ALA A 95 -1.23 0.58 -5.40
CA ALA A 95 -0.55 0.03 -4.23
C ALA A 95 0.73 -0.72 -4.62
N VAL A 96 0.66 -1.60 -5.64
CA VAL A 96 1.84 -2.34 -6.12
C VAL A 96 2.88 -1.39 -6.70
N LEU A 97 2.45 -0.37 -7.46
CA LEU A 97 3.34 0.65 -8.00
C LEU A 97 4.07 1.43 -6.89
N GLU A 98 3.36 1.86 -5.87
CA GLU A 98 3.96 2.57 -4.73
C GLU A 98 4.87 1.67 -3.90
N ASP A 99 4.54 0.38 -3.73
CA ASP A 99 5.39 -0.58 -3.04
C ASP A 99 6.74 -0.73 -3.77
N LEU A 100 6.74 -0.80 -5.11
CA LEU A 100 7.97 -0.84 -5.93
C LEU A 100 8.77 0.47 -5.88
N TYR A 101 8.08 1.62 -5.79
CA TYR A 101 8.73 2.93 -5.74
C TYR A 101 9.32 3.27 -4.35
N LEU A 102 8.77 2.67 -3.29
CA LEU A 102 9.06 3.05 -1.90
C LEU A 102 10.56 3.12 -1.55
N PRO A 103 11.44 2.18 -1.96
CA PRO A 103 12.88 2.26 -1.68
C PRO A 103 13.59 3.46 -2.34
N TYR A 104 13.00 4.01 -3.40
CA TYR A 104 13.56 5.10 -4.21
C TYR A 104 12.92 6.46 -3.91
N LYS A 105 11.86 6.48 -3.11
CA LYS A 105 11.17 7.70 -2.73
C LYS A 105 12.09 8.55 -1.85
N PRO A 106 12.28 9.85 -2.13
CA PRO A 106 13.05 10.74 -1.26
C PRO A 106 12.48 10.73 0.16
N LYS A 107 13.33 10.44 1.15
CA LYS A 107 12.91 10.33 2.56
C LYS A 107 13.42 11.50 3.38
N ARG A 108 12.61 11.91 4.35
CA ARG A 108 13.08 12.70 5.48
C ARG A 108 14.05 11.85 6.31
N ARG A 109 14.93 12.50 7.07
CA ARG A 109 15.91 11.83 7.94
C ARG A 109 15.19 10.86 8.89
N THR A 110 15.38 9.55 8.68
CA THR A 110 14.77 8.46 9.46
C THR A 110 15.75 7.93 10.50
N ARG A 111 15.27 7.15 11.48
CA ARG A 111 16.15 6.45 12.42
C ARG A 111 17.15 5.55 11.70
N ALA A 112 16.70 4.85 10.66
CA ALA A 112 17.55 4.04 9.80
C ALA A 112 18.57 4.89 9.02
N SER A 113 18.17 6.04 8.45
CA SER A 113 19.13 6.91 7.74
C SER A 113 20.22 7.44 8.68
N ILE A 114 19.85 7.84 9.90
CA ILE A 114 20.80 8.25 10.94
C ILE A 114 21.73 7.10 11.30
N ALA A 115 21.21 5.88 11.47
CA ALA A 115 22.03 4.71 11.76
C ALA A 115 23.00 4.38 10.61
N ARG A 116 22.61 4.58 9.34
CA ARG A 116 23.50 4.43 8.18
C ARG A 116 24.62 5.48 8.18
N GLU A 117 24.29 6.73 8.48
CA GLU A 117 25.27 7.82 8.64
C GLU A 117 26.30 7.49 9.75
N LYS A 118 25.87 6.79 10.80
CA LYS A 118 26.71 6.29 11.89
C LYS A 118 27.54 5.04 11.55
N GLY A 119 27.45 4.53 10.31
CA GLY A 119 28.23 3.37 9.84
C GLY A 119 27.64 2.00 10.20
N LEU A 120 26.37 1.92 10.61
CA LEU A 120 25.76 0.66 11.09
C LEU A 120 25.17 -0.23 9.98
N GLN A 121 25.34 0.14 8.70
CA GLN A 121 24.81 -0.63 7.56
C GLN A 121 25.33 -2.07 7.55
N GLY A 122 26.64 -2.27 7.74
CA GLY A 122 27.22 -3.62 7.70
C GLY A 122 26.67 -4.54 8.81
N LEU A 123 26.38 -3.99 9.99
CA LEU A 123 25.76 -4.77 11.07
C LEU A 123 24.30 -5.12 10.75
N ALA A 124 23.58 -4.21 10.10
CA ALA A 124 22.23 -4.49 9.60
C ALA A 124 22.22 -5.55 8.50
N ASP A 125 23.20 -5.53 7.59
CA ASP A 125 23.32 -6.52 6.51
C ASP A 125 23.55 -7.94 7.07
N LEU A 126 24.33 -8.07 8.15
CA LEU A 126 24.50 -9.34 8.87
C LEU A 126 23.18 -9.82 9.52
N ILE A 127 22.38 -8.90 10.05
CA ILE A 127 21.04 -9.23 10.56
C ILE A 127 20.13 -9.67 9.41
N LEU A 128 20.14 -8.99 8.27
CA LEU A 128 19.24 -9.28 7.16
C LEU A 128 19.60 -10.59 6.44
N SER A 129 20.88 -10.90 6.28
CA SER A 129 21.34 -12.17 5.70
C SER A 129 21.19 -13.35 6.67
N GLN A 130 20.95 -13.08 7.96
CA GLN A 130 20.92 -14.11 9.01
C GLN A 130 22.18 -15.00 8.97
N ALA A 131 23.33 -14.41 8.62
CA ALA A 131 24.57 -15.15 8.44
C ALA A 131 24.99 -15.85 9.74
N ARG A 132 25.33 -17.14 9.63
CA ARG A 132 25.87 -17.90 10.77
C ARG A 132 27.28 -17.39 11.08
N THR A 133 27.40 -16.68 12.18
CA THR A 133 28.69 -16.20 12.68
C THR A 133 29.10 -17.00 13.92
N PRO A 134 30.40 -17.22 14.15
CA PRO A 134 30.89 -17.89 15.36
C PRO A 134 30.78 -17.00 16.61
N HIS A 135 30.39 -15.74 16.45
CA HIS A 135 30.25 -14.75 17.50
C HIS A 135 28.79 -14.47 17.77
N ASP A 136 28.46 -14.12 19.00
CA ASP A 136 27.10 -13.63 19.30
C ASP A 136 26.89 -12.21 18.72
N ALA A 137 25.63 -11.77 18.73
CA ALA A 137 25.27 -10.46 18.21
C ALA A 137 26.00 -9.31 18.93
N ALA A 138 26.24 -9.44 20.23
CA ALA A 138 26.91 -8.43 21.04
C ALA A 138 28.40 -8.32 20.70
N ALA A 139 29.10 -9.44 20.55
CA ALA A 139 30.50 -9.49 20.15
C ALA A 139 30.71 -8.95 18.73
N THR A 140 29.80 -9.27 17.81
CA THR A 140 29.84 -8.73 16.44
C THR A 140 29.63 -7.21 16.43
N ALA A 141 28.68 -6.70 17.22
CA ALA A 141 28.37 -5.28 17.32
C ALA A 141 29.51 -4.42 17.89
N LYS A 142 30.43 -5.01 18.70
CA LYS A 142 31.62 -4.29 19.19
C LYS A 142 32.50 -3.74 18.06
N GLY A 143 32.54 -4.42 16.91
CA GLY A 143 33.28 -3.96 15.73
C GLY A 143 32.70 -2.71 15.05
N TYR A 144 31.50 -2.28 15.45
CA TYR A 144 30.79 -1.14 14.87
C TYR A 144 30.71 0.07 15.81
N LEU A 145 31.34 0.00 16.99
CA LEU A 145 31.41 1.14 17.92
C LEU A 145 32.33 2.22 17.36
N ASN A 146 31.93 3.48 17.55
CA ASN A 146 32.68 4.65 17.10
C ASN A 146 32.30 5.90 17.92
N GLU A 147 32.82 7.08 17.57
CA GLU A 147 32.54 8.34 18.29
C GLU A 147 31.05 8.69 18.37
N GLN A 148 30.25 8.23 17.40
CA GLN A 148 28.81 8.46 17.32
C GLN A 148 27.96 7.28 17.83
N VAL A 149 28.59 6.14 18.16
CA VAL A 149 27.95 4.91 18.64
C VAL A 149 28.76 4.36 19.80
N ALA A 150 28.37 4.73 21.02
CA ALA A 150 29.20 4.50 22.21
C ALA A 150 28.99 3.12 22.84
N THR A 151 27.85 2.47 22.57
CA THR A 151 27.44 1.23 23.25
C THR A 151 27.00 0.16 22.26
N VAL A 152 27.13 -1.10 22.68
CA VAL A 152 26.68 -2.27 21.89
C VAL A 152 25.17 -2.21 21.67
N GLU A 153 24.43 -1.77 22.68
CA GLU A 153 22.99 -1.58 22.64
C GLU A 153 22.58 -0.55 21.58
N GLU A 154 23.30 0.57 21.49
CA GLU A 154 23.06 1.59 20.47
C GLU A 154 23.36 1.06 19.06
N ALA A 155 24.47 0.33 18.89
CA ALA A 155 24.82 -0.28 17.61
C ALA A 155 23.74 -1.27 17.14
N LEU A 156 23.27 -2.15 18.04
CA LEU A 156 22.22 -3.13 17.74
C LEU A 156 20.88 -2.45 17.48
N ALA A 157 20.52 -1.40 18.23
CA ALA A 157 19.29 -0.65 18.02
C ALA A 157 19.30 0.04 16.64
N GLY A 158 20.39 0.72 16.27
CA GLY A 158 20.51 1.36 14.96
C GLY A 158 20.50 0.34 13.81
N ALA A 159 21.18 -0.80 13.96
CA ALA A 159 21.15 -1.87 12.98
C ALA A 159 19.73 -2.48 12.83
N ARG A 160 18.97 -2.61 13.92
CA ARG A 160 17.57 -3.05 13.89
C ARG A 160 16.68 -2.03 13.19
N ASP A 161 16.88 -0.73 13.40
CA ASP A 161 16.13 0.31 12.69
C ASP A 161 16.37 0.22 11.17
N ILE A 162 17.62 0.00 10.74
CA ILE A 162 17.96 -0.24 9.32
C ILE A 162 17.28 -1.50 8.80
N ALA A 163 17.41 -2.63 9.52
CA ALA A 163 16.83 -3.89 9.10
C ALA A 163 15.30 -3.81 9.02
N ALA A 164 14.65 -3.17 9.99
CA ALA A 164 13.21 -2.96 9.99
C ALA A 164 12.74 -2.12 8.81
N GLU A 165 13.45 -1.02 8.48
CA GLU A 165 13.14 -0.21 7.30
C GLU A 165 13.32 -1.02 6.02
N THR A 166 14.45 -1.74 5.88
CA THR A 166 14.71 -2.57 4.71
C THR A 166 13.62 -3.64 4.51
N ILE A 167 13.23 -4.36 5.57
CA ILE A 167 12.17 -5.37 5.50
C ILE A 167 10.81 -4.74 5.17
N ALA A 168 10.47 -3.63 5.81
CA ALA A 168 9.17 -2.97 5.64
C ALA A 168 8.95 -2.36 4.25
N GLU A 169 10.03 -2.16 3.49
CA GLU A 169 10.02 -1.57 2.16
C GLU A 169 10.20 -2.59 1.03
N GLN A 170 10.45 -3.86 1.35
CA GLN A 170 10.44 -4.93 0.36
C GLN A 170 9.03 -5.14 -0.19
N ALA A 171 8.85 -4.94 -1.50
CA ALA A 171 7.55 -5.04 -2.16
C ALA A 171 6.87 -6.40 -1.90
N ASP A 172 7.63 -7.50 -2.02
CA ASP A 172 7.12 -8.86 -1.77
C ASP A 172 6.64 -9.07 -0.33
N VAL A 173 7.40 -8.56 0.65
CA VAL A 173 7.03 -8.65 2.06
C VAL A 173 5.74 -7.88 2.32
N ARG A 174 5.63 -6.66 1.77
CA ARG A 174 4.44 -5.82 1.91
C ARG A 174 3.21 -6.48 1.26
N GLN A 175 3.36 -7.00 0.05
CA GLN A 175 2.27 -7.67 -0.66
C GLN A 175 1.75 -8.88 0.15
N ARG A 176 2.64 -9.80 0.53
CA ARG A 176 2.26 -11.00 1.30
C ARG A 176 1.66 -10.64 2.65
N THR A 177 2.19 -9.62 3.33
CA THR A 177 1.64 -9.15 4.60
C THR A 177 0.24 -8.55 4.42
N ARG A 178 0.00 -7.79 3.35
CA ARG A 178 -1.32 -7.25 3.02
C ARG A 178 -2.33 -8.36 2.71
N GLU A 179 -1.93 -9.35 1.92
CA GLU A 179 -2.77 -10.52 1.61
C GLU A 179 -3.12 -11.31 2.88
N ALA A 180 -2.15 -11.56 3.76
CA ALA A 180 -2.38 -12.19 5.05
C ALA A 180 -3.31 -11.34 5.95
N ALA A 181 -3.13 -10.01 5.96
CA ALA A 181 -3.99 -9.11 6.72
C ALA A 181 -5.45 -9.16 6.25
N LEU A 182 -5.69 -9.16 4.95
CA LEU A 182 -7.04 -9.26 4.40
C LEU A 182 -7.75 -10.55 4.81
N GLN A 183 -7.00 -11.65 5.01
CA GLN A 183 -7.57 -12.94 5.37
C GLN A 183 -7.69 -13.16 6.89
N GLN A 184 -6.71 -12.68 7.66
CA GLN A 184 -6.48 -13.10 9.05
C GLN A 184 -6.46 -11.96 10.06
N ALA A 185 -6.41 -10.69 9.63
CA ALA A 185 -6.40 -9.58 10.57
C ALA A 185 -7.75 -9.47 11.28
N LEU A 186 -7.69 -9.36 12.59
CA LEU A 186 -8.81 -8.97 13.42
C LEU A 186 -8.91 -7.44 13.44
N LEU A 187 -10.03 -6.92 12.98
CA LEU A 187 -10.40 -5.53 13.18
C LEU A 187 -11.20 -5.42 14.48
N SER A 188 -10.78 -4.52 15.35
CA SER A 188 -11.44 -4.18 16.60
C SER A 188 -11.80 -2.70 16.59
N VAL A 189 -13.06 -2.41 16.91
CA VAL A 189 -13.60 -1.06 16.98
C VAL A 189 -14.12 -0.80 18.38
N GLU A 190 -13.67 0.31 18.94
CA GLU A 190 -14.09 0.79 20.26
C GLU A 190 -14.57 2.24 20.16
N LYS A 191 -15.58 2.59 20.96
CA LYS A 191 -15.93 4.00 21.17
C LYS A 191 -14.78 4.71 21.90
N ILE A 192 -14.45 5.91 21.48
CA ILE A 192 -13.52 6.78 22.21
C ILE A 192 -14.24 7.35 23.43
N ASP A 193 -13.64 7.18 24.61
CA ASP A 193 -14.17 7.71 25.85
C ASP A 193 -14.37 9.23 25.79
N GLY A 194 -15.57 9.67 26.17
CA GLY A 194 -15.94 11.09 26.15
C GLY A 194 -16.28 11.67 24.77
N ALA A 195 -16.24 10.86 23.69
CA ALA A 195 -16.62 11.35 22.37
C ALA A 195 -18.15 11.58 22.25
N PRO A 196 -18.57 12.74 21.71
CA PRO A 196 -19.98 13.08 21.56
C PRO A 196 -20.62 12.24 20.45
N ASP A 197 -21.63 11.45 20.83
CA ASP A 197 -22.52 10.75 19.90
C ASP A 197 -23.92 10.67 20.51
N GLU A 198 -24.56 11.83 20.66
CA GLU A 198 -25.85 12.00 21.36
C GLU A 198 -26.98 11.20 20.71
N LYS A 199 -26.93 11.05 19.38
CA LYS A 199 -27.91 10.29 18.59
C LYS A 199 -27.55 8.81 18.49
N LYS A 200 -26.45 8.37 19.11
CA LYS A 200 -25.97 6.98 19.08
C LYS A 200 -25.87 6.42 17.67
N VAL A 201 -25.39 7.23 16.72
CA VAL A 201 -25.31 6.87 15.30
C VAL A 201 -24.44 5.63 15.10
N TYR A 202 -23.44 5.43 15.96
CA TYR A 202 -22.46 4.36 15.86
C TYR A 202 -22.62 3.28 16.94
N GLU A 203 -23.78 3.16 17.58
CA GLU A 203 -24.00 2.23 18.71
C GLU A 203 -23.60 0.78 18.39
N LEU A 204 -23.86 0.33 17.16
CA LEU A 204 -23.50 -1.01 16.68
C LEU A 204 -21.99 -1.27 16.61
N TYR A 205 -21.17 -0.22 16.65
CA TYR A 205 -19.72 -0.29 16.48
C TYR A 205 -18.95 0.12 17.74
N TYR A 206 -19.62 0.44 18.84
CA TYR A 206 -18.93 0.81 20.09
C TYR A 206 -18.07 -0.32 20.67
N GLN A 207 -18.44 -1.56 20.37
CA GLN A 207 -17.68 -2.78 20.66
C GLN A 207 -17.93 -3.75 19.51
N PHE A 208 -17.10 -3.68 18.48
CA PHE A 208 -17.26 -4.50 17.28
C PHE A 208 -15.93 -5.13 16.89
N ASP A 209 -15.94 -6.45 16.78
CA ASP A 209 -14.82 -7.24 16.29
C ASP A 209 -15.22 -8.03 15.05
N SER A 210 -14.38 -8.01 14.02
CA SER A 210 -14.58 -8.83 12.83
C SER A 210 -13.25 -9.08 12.13
N LEU A 211 -13.18 -10.19 11.39
CA LEU A 211 -12.10 -10.36 10.41
C LEU A 211 -12.21 -9.28 9.33
N ALA A 212 -11.07 -8.69 8.96
CA ALA A 212 -10.99 -7.61 7.97
C ALA A 212 -11.67 -7.99 6.64
N GLY A 213 -11.39 -9.19 6.12
CA GLY A 213 -11.97 -9.68 4.87
C GLY A 213 -13.46 -10.02 4.92
N ARG A 214 -14.12 -9.95 6.09
CA ARG A 214 -15.56 -10.21 6.24
C ARG A 214 -16.40 -8.94 6.34
N LEU A 215 -15.77 -7.76 6.34
CA LEU A 215 -16.44 -6.48 6.45
C LEU A 215 -17.27 -6.19 5.20
N ARG A 216 -18.51 -5.76 5.40
CA ARG A 216 -19.39 -5.33 4.32
C ARG A 216 -19.11 -3.85 3.98
N PRO A 217 -19.33 -3.41 2.72
CA PRO A 217 -19.05 -2.04 2.32
C PRO A 217 -19.71 -0.96 3.21
N HIS A 218 -20.96 -1.16 3.62
CA HIS A 218 -21.64 -0.21 4.51
C HIS A 218 -21.07 -0.17 5.93
N GLN A 219 -20.46 -1.27 6.42
CA GLN A 219 -19.79 -1.29 7.72
C GLN A 219 -18.51 -0.47 7.65
N VAL A 220 -17.70 -0.67 6.60
CA VAL A 220 -16.48 0.11 6.36
C VAL A 220 -16.81 1.60 6.32
N LEU A 221 -17.80 2.01 5.53
CA LEU A 221 -18.22 3.42 5.46
C LEU A 221 -18.67 3.99 6.81
N ALA A 222 -19.41 3.21 7.62
CA ALA A 222 -19.86 3.67 8.93
C ALA A 222 -18.68 3.84 9.91
N MET A 223 -17.73 2.90 9.90
CA MET A 223 -16.54 2.93 10.75
C MET A 223 -15.58 4.05 10.33
N ASP A 224 -15.30 4.21 9.03
CA ASP A 224 -14.46 5.29 8.49
C ASP A 224 -15.02 6.66 8.86
N ARG A 225 -16.34 6.81 8.78
CA ARG A 225 -17.03 8.03 9.20
C ARG A 225 -16.89 8.27 10.69
N GLY A 226 -17.17 7.25 11.52
CA GLY A 226 -17.06 7.36 12.97
C GLY A 226 -15.62 7.64 13.44
N GLU A 227 -14.62 7.09 12.76
CA GLU A 227 -13.20 7.39 13.00
C GLU A 227 -12.85 8.83 12.59
N SER A 228 -13.30 9.28 11.42
CA SER A 228 -13.10 10.67 10.96
C SER A 228 -13.73 11.70 11.88
N GLU A 229 -14.91 11.39 12.44
CA GLU A 229 -15.60 12.20 13.45
C GLU A 229 -15.00 12.05 14.86
N LYS A 230 -13.95 11.23 15.03
CA LYS A 230 -13.27 10.94 16.30
C LYS A 230 -14.19 10.35 17.38
N VAL A 231 -15.22 9.62 16.97
CA VAL A 231 -16.14 8.90 17.85
C VAL A 231 -15.67 7.46 18.06
N LEU A 232 -15.16 6.84 17.01
CA LEU A 232 -14.66 5.47 17.02
C LEU A 232 -13.14 5.44 16.90
N ARG A 233 -12.53 4.40 17.47
CA ARG A 233 -11.15 4.02 17.21
C ARG A 233 -11.15 2.66 16.55
N VAL A 234 -10.56 2.57 15.37
CA VAL A 234 -10.40 1.32 14.63
C VAL A 234 -8.97 0.82 14.80
N ARG A 235 -8.79 -0.46 15.11
CA ARG A 235 -7.48 -1.12 15.20
C ARG A 235 -7.48 -2.39 14.39
N PHE A 236 -6.36 -2.66 13.73
CA PHE A 236 -6.08 -3.96 13.13
C PHE A 236 -5.03 -4.68 13.97
N SER A 237 -5.28 -5.96 14.24
CA SER A 237 -4.33 -6.87 14.84
C SER A 237 -4.10 -8.04 13.90
N LEU A 238 -2.85 -8.22 13.49
CA LEU A 238 -2.41 -9.34 12.66
C LEU A 238 -1.50 -10.23 13.53
N PRO A 239 -1.86 -11.51 13.75
CA PRO A 239 -1.03 -12.42 14.52
C PRO A 239 0.39 -12.55 13.95
N GLU A 240 1.40 -12.66 14.82
CA GLU A 240 2.80 -12.77 14.42
C GLU A 240 3.05 -13.84 13.33
N PRO A 241 2.51 -15.07 13.44
CA PRO A 241 2.75 -16.09 12.42
C PRO A 241 2.32 -15.68 11.02
N ALA A 242 1.30 -14.81 10.89
CA ALA A 242 0.73 -14.41 9.61
C ALA A 242 1.65 -13.49 8.82
N TRP A 243 2.34 -12.55 9.47
CA TRP A 243 3.29 -11.65 8.78
C TRP A 243 4.72 -12.17 8.81
N ARG A 244 5.10 -12.99 9.80
CA ARG A 244 6.46 -13.53 9.91
C ARG A 244 6.85 -14.42 8.73
N GLY A 245 5.89 -15.18 8.19
CA GLY A 245 6.10 -15.97 6.98
C GLY A 245 6.48 -15.14 5.75
N ALA A 246 5.92 -13.93 5.61
CA ALA A 246 6.27 -13.02 4.54
C ALA A 246 7.74 -12.59 4.64
N VAL A 247 8.19 -12.19 5.84
CA VAL A 247 9.58 -11.79 6.08
C VAL A 247 10.55 -12.95 5.82
N GLY A 248 10.31 -14.11 6.43
CA GLY A 248 11.21 -15.27 6.31
C GLY A 248 11.31 -15.86 4.90
N SER A 249 10.35 -15.53 4.02
CA SER A 249 10.41 -15.96 2.62
C SER A 249 11.37 -15.13 1.77
N SER A 250 11.56 -13.85 2.11
CA SER A 250 12.47 -12.92 1.43
C SER A 250 13.83 -12.84 2.11
N PHE A 251 13.88 -13.05 3.42
CA PHE A 251 15.09 -13.01 4.25
C PHE A 251 15.33 -14.39 4.88
N LYS A 252 15.79 -15.33 4.06
CA LYS A 252 16.07 -16.70 4.50
C LYS A 252 17.42 -16.75 5.21
N PRO A 253 17.55 -17.52 6.31
CA PRO A 253 18.85 -17.87 6.84
C PRO A 253 19.61 -18.75 5.84
N ASP A 254 20.89 -18.44 5.68
CA ASP A 254 21.87 -19.34 5.08
C ASP A 254 22.09 -20.63 5.93
#